data_AF-A0A2J6HAL9-F1
#
_entry.id   AF-A0A2J6HAL9-F1
#
_cell.length_a   1.000
_cell.length_b   1.000
_cell.length_c   1.000
_cell.angle_alpha   90.00
_cell.angle_beta   90.00
_cell.angle_gamma   90.00
#
_symmetry.space_group_name_H-M   'P 1'
#
loop_
_entity.id
_entity.type
_entity.pdbx_description
1 polymer ?
#
loop_
_entity_poly.entity_id
_entity_poly.type
_entity_poly.pdbx_seq_one_letter_code
_entity_poly.pdbx_strand_id
1 'polypeptide(L)' 'MNIVSFPKKISYFLLAGLLIISFTLLLGQFTKLPDFARGALMGAGIGMEIIAINRLAVYKKKLSITENR' A
#
# COMPACT_ATOMS: atom_id res chain seq x y z
N MET A 1 4.97 -19.09 17.14
CA MET A 1 4.88 -18.36 15.86
C MET A 1 4.76 -16.88 16.20
N ASN A 2 5.86 -16.12 16.09
CA ASN A 2 5.89 -14.71 16.48
C ASN A 2 5.08 -13.92 15.45
N ILE A 3 3.83 -13.65 15.76
CA ILE A 3 2.94 -12.87 14.91
C ILE A 3 3.46 -11.44 15.00
N VAL A 4 4.34 -11.06 14.07
CA VAL A 4 4.74 -9.68 13.87
C VAL A 4 3.44 -8.91 13.69
N SER A 5 3.00 -8.23 14.75
CA SER A 5 1.74 -7.51 14.77
C SER A 5 1.93 -6.29 13.89
N PHE A 6 1.73 -6.47 12.58
CA PHE A 6 1.71 -5.38 11.62
C PHE A 6 0.71 -4.35 12.13
N PRO A 7 1.08 -3.06 12.18
CA PRO A 7 0.16 -2.04 12.63
C PRO A 7 -1.09 -2.11 11.75
N LYS A 8 -2.26 -2.40 12.35
CA LYS A 8 -3.53 -2.59 11.61
C LYS A 8 -3.77 -1.46 10.60
N LYS A 9 -3.39 -0.23 10.96
CA LYS A 9 -3.44 0.96 10.10
C LYS A 9 -2.64 0.80 8.79
N ILE A 10 -1.43 0.27 8.85
CA ILE A 10 -0.57 0.08 7.67
C ILE A 10 -1.16 -1.01 6.76
N SER A 11 -1.71 -2.07 7.34
CA SER A 11 -2.37 -3.13 6.58
C SER A 11 -3.59 -2.60 5.80
N TYR A 12 -4.39 -1.69 6.39
CA TYR A 12 -5.48 -1.04 5.66
C TYR A 12 -5.00 -0.19 4.47
N PHE A 13 -3.88 0.52 4.60
CA PHE A 13 -3.32 1.30 3.48
C PHE A 13 -2.81 0.41 2.35
N LEU A 14 -2.16 -0.70 2.67
CA LEU A 14 -1.73 -1.68 1.67
C LEU A 14 -2.94 -2.31 0.96
N LEU A 15 -3.97 -2.70 1.72
CA LEU A 15 -5.18 -3.28 1.15
C LEU A 15 -5.92 -2.29 0.25
N ALA A 16 -6.00 -1.02 0.65
CA ALA A 16 -6.63 0.04 -0.14
C ALA A 16 -5.86 0.33 -1.43
N GLY A 17 -4.53 0.41 -1.38
CA GLY A 17 -3.67 0.57 -2.55
C GLY A 17 -3.85 -0.59 -3.54
N LEU A 18 -3.81 -1.83 -3.03
CA LEU A 18 -4.03 -3.04 -3.83
C LEU A 18 -5.42 -3.03 -4.48
N LEU A 19 -6.47 -2.67 -3.73
CA LEU A 19 -7.83 -2.60 -4.25
C LEU A 19 -7.95 -1.61 -5.42
N ILE A 20 -7.31 -0.44 -5.30
CA ILE A 20 -7.32 0.58 -6.35
C ILE A 20 -6.59 0.09 -7.60
N ILE A 21 -5.44 -0.56 -7.45
CA ILE A 21 -4.68 -1.13 -8.57
C ILE A 21 -5.51 -2.21 -9.27
N SER A 22 -6.06 -3.17 -8.50
CA SER A 22 -6.90 -4.24 -9.03
C SER A 22 -8.14 -3.70 -9.71
N PHE A 23 -8.81 -2.71 -9.12
CA PHE A 23 -9.99 -2.08 -9.71
C PHE A 23 -9.65 -1.34 -11.01
N THR A 24 -8.51 -0.66 -11.07
CA THR A 24 -8.02 0.03 -12.28
C THR A 24 -7.73 -0.97 -13.40
N LEU A 25 -7.13 -2.13 -13.06
CA LEU A 25 -6.87 -3.21 -14.01
C LEU A 25 -8.17 -3.81 -14.54
N LEU A 26 -9.13 -4.08 -13.66
CA LEU A 26 -10.45 -4.59 -14.02
C LEU A 26 -11.18 -3.60 -14.93
N LEU A 27 -11.28 -2.33 -14.53
CA LEU A 27 -11.95 -1.29 -15.31
C LEU A 27 -11.32 -1.10 -16.70
N GLY A 28 -9.99 -1.23 -16.81
CA GLY A 28 -9.29 -1.17 -18.08
C GLY A 28 -9.58 -2.36 -19.02
N GLN A 29 -10.07 -3.48 -18.49
CA GLN A 29 -10.54 -4.61 -19.30
C GLN A 29 -11.98 -4.43 -19.79
N PHE A 30 -12.85 -3.81 -18.98
CA PHE A 30 -14.27 -3.63 -19.32
C PHE A 30 -14.56 -2.34 -20.10
N THR A 31 -13.72 -1.31 -19.96
CA THR A 31 -13.95 0.00 -20.56
C THR A 31 -12.63 0.60 -21.07
N LYS A 32 -12.64 1.30 -22.21
CA LYS A 32 -11.48 2.07 -22.70
C LYS A 32 -11.32 3.31 -21.82
N LEU A 33 -10.70 3.16 -20.64
CA LEU A 33 -10.30 4.31 -19.83
C LEU A 33 -9.29 5.15 -20.62
N PRO A 34 -9.37 6.49 -20.54
CA PRO A 34 -8.31 7.37 -21.03
C PRO A 34 -6.98 6.99 -20.38
N ASP A 35 -5.90 6.96 -21.16
CA ASP A 35 -4.56 6.58 -20.69
C ASP A 35 -4.11 7.41 -19.47
N PHE A 36 -4.48 8.68 -19.44
CA PHE A 36 -4.23 9.56 -18.30
C PHE A 36 -4.94 9.10 -17.01
N ALA A 37 -6.23 8.76 -17.09
CA ALA A 37 -7.00 8.32 -15.94
C ALA A 37 -6.49 6.96 -15.42
N ARG A 38 -6.15 6.05 -16.33
CA ARG A 38 -5.53 4.77 -15.98
C ARG A 38 -4.19 4.99 -15.27
N GLY A 39 -3.32 5.83 -15.82
CA GLY A 39 -2.03 6.16 -15.22
C GLY A 39 -2.17 6.82 -13.84
N ALA A 40 -3.11 7.76 -13.68
CA ALA A 40 -3.35 8.44 -12.42
C ALA A 40 -3.83 7.47 -11.32
N LEU A 41 -4.77 6.58 -11.63
CA LEU A 41 -5.26 5.59 -10.66
C LEU A 41 -4.20 4.56 -10.29
N MET A 42 -3.44 4.08 -11.27
CA MET A 42 -2.34 3.14 -11.05
C MET A 42 -1.24 3.78 -10.19
N GLY A 43 -0.88 5.03 -10.51
CA GLY A 43 0.09 5.81 -9.74
C GLY A 43 -0.40 6.12 -8.32
N ALA A 44 -1.68 6.42 -8.13
CA ALA A 44 -2.26 6.64 -6.81
C ALA A 44 -2.24 5.37 -5.94
N GLY A 45 -2.56 4.21 -6.53
CA GLY A 45 -2.46 2.91 -5.85
C GLY A 45 -1.04 2.59 -5.41
N ILE A 46 -0.07 2.68 -6.32
CA ILE A 46 1.36 2.44 -6.03
C ILE A 46 1.89 3.44 -4.99
N GLY A 47 1.52 4.72 -5.12
CA GLY A 47 1.93 5.77 -4.18
C GLY A 47 1.47 5.48 -2.74
N MET A 48 0.24 4.98 -2.57
CA MET A 48 -0.25 4.56 -1.26
C MET A 48 0.53 3.38 -0.67
N GLU A 49 0.91 2.40 -1.50
CA GLU A 49 1.74 1.28 -1.05
C GLU A 49 3.13 1.75 -0.60
N ILE A 50 3.77 2.66 -1.35
CA ILE A 50 5.07 3.24 -0.99
C ILE A 50 5.00 3.98 0.35
N ILE A 51 3.94 4.76 0.59
CA ILE A 51 3.75 5.46 1.87
C ILE A 51 3.56 4.46 3.01
N ALA A 52 2.80 3.39 2.79
CA ALA A 52 2.57 2.34 3.78
C ALA A 52 3.87 1.61 4.15
N ILE A 53 4.68 1.25 3.14
CA ILE A 53 5.99 0.60 3.33
C ILE A 53 6.95 1.52 4.07
N ASN A 54 7.02 2.80 3.72
CA ASN A 54 7.86 3.76 4.44
C ASN A 54 7.45 3.88 5.92
N ARG A 55 6.14 3.97 6.20
CA ARG A 55 5.64 3.99 7.59
C ARG A 55 5.98 2.69 8.34
N LEU A 56 5.93 1.55 7.66
CA LEU A 56 6.31 0.26 8.23
C LEU A 56 7.81 0.20 8.56
N ALA A 57 8.67 0.69 7.66
CA ALA A 57 10.10 0.76 7.87
C ALA A 57 10.46 1.63 9.08
N VAL A 58 9.80 2.79 9.22
CA VAL A 58 9.94 3.66 10.40
C VAL A 58 9.48 2.96 11.68
N TYR A 59 8.34 2.26 11.63
CA TYR A 59 7.82 1.52 12.78
C TYR A 59 8.77 0.39 13.22
N LYS A 60 9.30 -0.37 12.26
CA LYS A 60 10.27 -1.45 12.52
C LYS A 60 11.56 -0.92 13.16
N LYS A 61 12.07 0.22 12.67
CA LYS A 61 13.25 0.89 13.24
C LYS A 61 13.01 1.33 14.69
N LYS A 62 11.81 1.80 15.03
CA LYS A 62 11.47 2.19 16.40
C LYS A 62 11.41 0.99 17.36
N LEU A 63 10.87 -0.14 16.89
CA LEU A 63 10.83 -1.39 17.64
C LEU A 63 12.23 -1.94 17.93
N SER A 64 13.14 -1.97 16.93
CA SER A 64 14.50 -2.47 17.13
C SER A 64 15.35 -1.64 18.10
N ILE A 65 15.04 -0.35 18.27
CA ILE A 65 15.69 0.53 19.25
C ILE A 65 15.16 0.25 20.67
N THR A 66 13.91 -0.19 20.80
CA THR A 66 13.29 -0.48 22.10
C THR A 66 13.68 -1.87 22.63
N GLU A 67 13.92 -2.84 21.74
CA GLU A 67 14.36 -4.20 22.10
C GLU A 67 15.85 -4.26 22.54
N ASN A 68 16.67 -3.28 22.13
CA ASN A 68 18.10 -3.19 22.47
C ASN A 68 18.38 -2.36 23.74
N ARG A 69 17.35 -2.05 24.54
CA ARG A 69 17.44 -1.41 25.86
C ARG A 69 16.91 -2.35 26.92
#